data_AF-A0A2A4UH90-F1
#
_entry.id   AF-A0A2A4UH90-F1
#
_cell.length_a   1.000
_cell.length_b   1.000
_cell.length_c   1.000
_cell.angle_alpha   90.00
_cell.angle_beta   90.00
_cell.angle_gamma   90.00
#
_symmetry.space_group_name_H-M   'P 1'
#
loop_
_entity.id
_entity.type
_entity.pdbx_description
1 polymer ?
#
loop_
_entity_poly.entity_id
_entity_poly.type
_entity_poly.pdbx_seq_one_letter_code
_entity_poly.pdbx_strand_id
1 'polypeptide(L)'
;MDEWLNIVIRQITLYLLPVIISLTLVCLIEKRYAHTTIPHPFFAIAWRGTWWPFLASICFTRGIIFALPNPLKSGLKPAFIRFFAHFILTILGLILYTWSLSHQAPTGLPPLHHWWAKVFMFFNLCMLGIHLLPLPNLLFGEWLITQRHKHHLLHVYAEQLTSQRCLWLVTLLAVSPVIDVMIGTTIIFPVYEQLASIAANF
;
A
#
# COMPACT_ATOMS: atom_id res chain seq x y z
N MET A 1 -17.88 15.72 16.06
CA MET A 1 -16.52 15.24 16.42
C MET A 1 -16.54 13.74 16.66
N ASP A 2 -17.55 13.23 17.37
CA ASP A 2 -17.72 11.81 17.69
C ASP A 2 -17.86 10.90 16.45
N GLU A 3 -18.63 11.31 15.44
CA GLU A 3 -18.80 10.53 14.21
C GLU A 3 -17.50 10.38 13.40
N TRP A 4 -16.74 11.46 13.26
CA TRP A 4 -15.42 11.41 12.63
C TRP A 4 -14.46 10.49 13.39
N LEU A 5 -14.42 10.60 14.72
CA LEU A 5 -13.57 9.74 15.54
C LEU A 5 -13.95 8.27 15.40
N ASN A 6 -15.25 7.96 15.34
CA ASN A 6 -15.74 6.60 15.09
C ASN A 6 -15.31 6.06 13.72
N ILE A 7 -15.34 6.91 12.68
CA ILE A 7 -14.81 6.54 11.36
C ILE A 7 -13.32 6.22 11.45
N VAL A 8 -12.53 7.10 12.06
CA VAL A 8 -11.08 6.90 12.20
C VAL A 8 -10.76 5.61 12.95
N ILE A 9 -11.39 5.38 14.10
CA ILE A 9 -11.17 4.15 14.90
C ILE A 9 -11.51 2.92 14.07
N ARG A 10 -12.68 2.90 13.42
CA ARG A 10 -13.11 1.78 12.58
C ARG A 10 -12.13 1.52 11.44
N GLN A 11 -11.67 2.56 10.74
CA GLN A 11 -10.71 2.42 9.65
C GLN A 11 -9.35 1.91 10.16
N ILE A 12 -8.86 2.39 11.30
CA ILE A 12 -7.63 1.87 11.92
C ILE A 12 -7.81 0.38 12.23
N THR A 13 -8.90 -0.01 12.89
CA THR A 13 -9.17 -1.43 13.23
C THR A 13 -9.21 -2.33 11.99
N LEU A 14 -9.76 -1.84 10.88
CA LEU A 14 -9.88 -2.61 9.65
C LEU A 14 -8.57 -2.71 8.86
N TYR A 15 -7.78 -1.64 8.81
CA TYR A 15 -6.59 -1.58 7.95
C TYR A 15 -5.28 -1.92 8.67
N LEU A 16 -5.22 -1.83 10.01
CA LEU A 16 -3.99 -2.09 10.76
C LEU A 16 -3.42 -3.49 10.48
N LEU A 17 -4.27 -4.52 10.52
CA LEU A 17 -3.84 -5.89 10.26
C LEU A 17 -3.38 -6.08 8.80
N PRO A 18 -4.14 -5.66 7.77
CA PRO A 18 -3.67 -5.65 6.39
C PRO A 18 -2.33 -4.96 6.18
N VAL A 19 -2.10 -3.80 6.77
CA VAL A 19 -0.82 -3.07 6.66
C VAL A 19 0.31 -3.92 7.24
N ILE A 20 0.15 -4.43 8.47
CA ILE A 20 1.18 -5.21 9.16
C ILE A 20 1.51 -6.49 8.38
N ILE A 21 0.50 -7.26 7.98
CA ILE A 21 0.68 -8.51 7.21
C ILE A 21 1.37 -8.19 5.88
N SER A 22 0.83 -7.24 5.12
CA SER A 22 1.30 -6.98 3.76
C SER A 22 2.74 -6.50 3.74
N LEU A 23 3.09 -5.49 4.56
CA LEU A 23 4.44 -4.94 4.56
C LEU A 23 5.47 -5.93 5.11
N THR A 24 5.08 -6.75 6.10
CA THR A 24 5.95 -7.79 6.65
C THR A 24 6.21 -8.89 5.60
N LEU A 25 5.16 -9.39 4.94
CA LEU A 25 5.30 -10.41 3.90
C LEU A 25 6.09 -9.91 2.69
N VAL A 26 5.82 -8.68 2.24
CA VAL A 26 6.57 -8.04 1.14
C VAL A 26 8.05 -7.93 1.50
N CYS A 27 8.39 -7.53 2.73
CA CYS A 27 9.78 -7.48 3.20
C CYS A 27 10.43 -8.88 3.27
N LEU A 28 9.71 -9.91 3.71
CA LEU A 28 10.19 -11.29 3.73
C LEU A 28 10.43 -11.85 2.32
N ILE A 29 9.54 -11.52 1.37
CA ILE A 29 9.67 -11.86 -0.04
C ILE A 29 10.88 -11.11 -0.61
N GLU A 30 11.02 -9.81 -0.37
CA GLU A 30 12.18 -9.03 -0.79
C GLU A 30 13.48 -9.64 -0.25
N LYS A 31 13.55 -9.97 1.04
CA LYS A 31 14.70 -10.65 1.65
C LYS A 31 15.09 -11.91 0.88
N ARG A 32 14.10 -12.75 0.57
CA ARG A 32 14.31 -14.04 -0.12
C ARG A 32 14.86 -13.86 -1.53
N TYR A 33 14.32 -12.93 -2.31
CA TYR A 33 14.66 -12.76 -3.73
C TYR A 33 15.77 -11.73 -4.01
N ALA A 34 15.99 -10.78 -3.10
CA ALA A 34 17.08 -9.81 -3.17
C ALA A 34 18.35 -10.27 -2.43
N HIS A 35 18.29 -11.41 -1.73
CA HIS A 35 19.38 -11.97 -0.91
C HIS A 35 19.93 -10.97 0.11
N THR A 36 19.04 -10.22 0.74
CA THR A 36 19.38 -9.23 1.78
C THR A 36 19.10 -9.78 3.16
N THR A 37 19.69 -9.15 4.18
CA THR A 37 19.38 -9.45 5.58
C THR A 37 18.34 -8.47 6.11
N ILE A 38 17.42 -8.97 6.94
CA ILE A 38 16.48 -8.12 7.67
C ILE A 38 17.14 -7.70 8.98
N PRO A 39 17.29 -6.40 9.28
CA PRO A 39 17.93 -5.95 10.52
C PRO A 39 17.20 -6.41 11.79
N HIS A 40 15.87 -6.37 11.79
CA HIS A 40 15.03 -6.85 12.89
C HIS A 40 13.62 -7.23 12.38
N PRO A 41 12.84 -8.09 13.09
CA PRO A 41 11.57 -8.64 12.59
C PRO A 41 10.53 -7.59 12.17
N PHE A 42 10.53 -6.44 12.86
CA PHE A 42 9.60 -5.34 12.61
C PHE A 42 10.13 -4.27 11.64
N PHE A 43 11.21 -4.53 10.90
CA PHE A 43 11.90 -3.52 10.08
C PHE A 43 10.96 -2.80 9.09
N ALA A 44 10.08 -3.54 8.43
CA ALA A 44 9.13 -2.98 7.46
C ALA A 44 8.13 -2.00 8.09
N ILE A 45 7.78 -2.22 9.35
CA ILE A 45 6.74 -1.45 10.05
C ILE A 45 7.31 -0.50 11.11
N ALA A 46 8.59 -0.56 11.46
CA ALA A 46 9.16 0.36 12.45
C ALA A 46 9.42 1.78 11.91
N TRP A 47 9.32 1.97 10.59
CA TRP A 47 9.63 3.23 9.95
C TRP A 47 8.45 4.21 10.00
N ARG A 48 8.75 5.49 10.29
CA ARG A 48 7.74 6.56 10.31
C ARG A 48 7.06 6.76 8.96
N GLY A 49 7.76 6.49 7.86
CA GLY A 49 7.20 6.56 6.50
C GLY A 49 6.10 5.56 6.22
N THR A 50 6.06 4.45 6.97
CA THR A 50 4.95 3.51 6.94
C THR A 50 3.69 4.13 7.55
N TRP A 51 3.82 4.76 8.71
CA TRP A 51 2.67 5.16 9.52
C TRP A 51 2.13 6.55 9.19
N TRP A 52 2.96 7.53 8.85
CA TRP A 52 2.48 8.90 8.65
C TRP A 52 1.52 9.04 7.47
N PRO A 53 1.84 8.58 6.24
CA PRO A 53 0.90 8.62 5.12
C PRO A 53 -0.35 7.76 5.39
N PHE A 54 -0.18 6.63 6.08
CA PHE A 54 -1.28 5.74 6.45
C PHE A 54 -2.28 6.42 7.38
N LEU A 55 -1.81 6.95 8.50
CA LEU A 55 -2.64 7.66 9.46
C LEU A 55 -3.24 8.93 8.85
N ALA A 56 -2.50 9.65 8.02
CA ALA A 56 -3.03 10.80 7.29
C ALA A 56 -4.19 10.40 6.36
N SER A 57 -4.02 9.33 5.57
CA SER A 57 -5.08 8.83 4.68
C SER A 57 -6.35 8.49 5.46
N ILE A 58 -6.22 7.88 6.64
CA ILE A 58 -7.37 7.53 7.50
C ILE A 58 -8.00 8.77 8.14
N CYS A 59 -7.21 9.63 8.78
CA CYS A 59 -7.72 10.81 9.50
C CYS A 59 -8.46 11.77 8.56
N PHE A 60 -8.04 11.86 7.31
CA PHE A 60 -8.69 12.67 6.27
C PHE A 60 -9.65 11.87 5.39
N THR A 61 -9.99 10.64 5.80
CA THR A 61 -11.02 9.80 5.17
C THR A 61 -10.82 9.65 3.67
N ARG A 62 -9.57 9.47 3.22
CA ARG A 62 -9.25 9.29 1.80
C ARG A 62 -9.71 7.95 1.28
N GLY A 63 -10.01 7.91 -0.02
CA GLY A 63 -10.40 6.67 -0.71
C GLY A 63 -9.22 5.73 -0.90
N ILE A 64 -8.05 6.25 -1.23
CA ILE A 64 -6.80 5.49 -1.26
C ILE A 64 -6.13 5.57 0.11
N ILE A 65 -5.93 4.40 0.71
CA ILE A 65 -5.15 4.25 1.94
C ILE A 65 -3.85 3.54 1.58
N PHE A 66 -2.72 4.18 1.90
CA PHE A 66 -1.41 3.66 1.57
C PHE A 66 -0.37 3.94 2.64
N ALA A 67 0.72 3.18 2.59
CA ALA A 67 1.90 3.34 3.42
C ALA A 67 3.14 3.36 2.51
N LEU A 68 4.23 4.02 2.93
CA LEU A 68 5.49 3.86 2.18
C LEU A 68 6.23 2.60 2.65
N PRO A 69 6.75 1.78 1.73
CA PRO A 69 7.57 0.64 2.11
C PRO A 69 8.93 1.14 2.65
N ASN A 70 9.42 0.51 3.71
CA ASN A 70 10.82 0.64 4.14
C ASN A 70 11.63 -0.49 3.46
N PRO A 71 12.24 -0.25 2.28
CA PRO A 71 12.88 -1.30 1.51
C PRO A 71 14.13 -1.83 2.20
N LEU A 72 14.46 -3.11 1.98
CA LEU A 72 15.75 -3.66 2.40
C LEU A 72 16.88 -3.20 1.48
N LYS A 73 16.55 -2.94 0.20
CA LYS A 73 17.50 -2.44 -0.79
C LYS A 73 16.80 -1.54 -1.81
N SER A 74 17.46 -0.44 -2.19
CA SER A 74 17.07 0.40 -3.31
C SER A 74 17.46 -0.24 -4.66
N GLY A 75 16.86 0.23 -5.74
CA GLY A 75 17.06 -0.28 -7.09
C GLY A 75 15.80 -0.88 -7.70
N LEU A 76 15.83 -0.98 -9.03
CA LEU A 76 14.69 -1.44 -9.84
C LEU A 76 14.28 -2.88 -9.54
N LYS A 77 15.24 -3.80 -9.38
CA LYS A 77 14.95 -5.22 -9.09
C LYS A 77 14.21 -5.40 -7.75
N PRO A 78 14.69 -4.86 -6.61
CA PRO A 78 13.92 -4.88 -5.36
C PRO A 78 12.54 -4.23 -5.48
N ALA A 79 12.42 -3.09 -6.15
CA ALA A 79 11.13 -2.41 -6.33
C ALA A 79 10.13 -3.24 -7.15
N PHE A 80 10.60 -3.96 -8.16
CA PHE A 80 9.79 -4.90 -8.94
C PHE A 80 9.33 -6.10 -8.10
N ILE A 81 10.22 -6.64 -7.26
CA ILE A 81 9.86 -7.72 -6.32
C ILE A 81 8.74 -7.27 -5.37
N ARG A 82 8.85 -6.06 -4.80
CA ARG A 82 7.82 -5.49 -3.93
C ARG A 82 6.49 -5.27 -4.66
N PHE A 83 6.54 -4.69 -5.86
CA PHE A 83 5.36 -4.51 -6.71
C PHE A 83 4.67 -5.85 -6.97
N PHE A 84 5.42 -6.86 -7.42
CA PHE A 84 4.87 -8.18 -7.70
C PHE A 84 4.36 -8.89 -6.43
N ALA A 85 5.01 -8.69 -5.29
CA ALA A 85 4.52 -9.20 -4.01
C ALA A 85 3.14 -8.61 -3.67
N HIS A 86 2.95 -7.29 -3.80
CA HIS A 86 1.62 -6.68 -3.61
C HIS A 86 0.59 -7.20 -4.62
N PHE A 87 1.00 -7.53 -5.85
CA PHE A 87 0.11 -8.16 -6.82
C PHE A 87 -0.35 -9.55 -6.38
N ILE A 88 0.56 -10.40 -5.92
CA ILE A 88 0.23 -11.71 -5.34
C ILE A 88 -0.71 -11.55 -4.14
N LEU A 89 -0.42 -10.62 -3.23
CA LEU A 89 -1.25 -10.40 -2.05
C LEU A 89 -2.64 -9.84 -2.41
N THR A 90 -2.76 -9.07 -3.50
CA THR A 90 -4.06 -8.64 -4.04
C THR A 90 -4.87 -9.84 -4.52
N ILE A 91 -4.26 -10.75 -5.29
CA ILE A 91 -4.92 -11.98 -5.74
C ILE A 91 -5.30 -12.87 -4.54
N LEU A 92 -4.41 -13.02 -3.57
CA LEU A 92 -4.71 -13.77 -2.36
C LEU A 92 -5.89 -13.16 -1.59
N GLY A 93 -5.93 -11.82 -1.49
CA GLY A 93 -7.05 -11.09 -0.90
C GLY A 93 -8.35 -11.33 -1.66
N LEU A 94 -8.32 -11.38 -2.99
CA LEU A 94 -9.47 -11.74 -3.82
C LEU A 94 -9.96 -13.15 -3.49
N ILE A 95 -9.07 -14.15 -3.47
CA ILE A 95 -9.42 -15.54 -3.17
C ILE A 95 -10.03 -15.63 -1.76
N LEU A 96 -9.42 -14.98 -0.78
CA LEU A 96 -9.93 -14.92 0.60
C LEU A 96 -11.29 -14.21 0.66
N TYR A 97 -11.50 -13.19 -0.17
CA TYR A 97 -12.76 -12.46 -0.20
C TYR A 97 -13.87 -13.30 -0.82
N THR A 98 -13.64 -13.93 -1.98
CA THR A 98 -14.58 -14.89 -2.58
C THR A 98 -14.89 -16.03 -1.61
N TRP A 99 -13.87 -16.63 -0.99
CA TRP A 99 -14.07 -17.66 0.01
C TRP A 99 -14.85 -17.17 1.22
N SER A 100 -14.60 -15.94 1.68
CA SER A 100 -15.37 -15.37 2.79
C SER A 100 -16.84 -15.23 2.41
N LEU A 101 -17.18 -14.78 1.20
CA LEU A 101 -18.55 -14.55 0.76
C LEU A 101 -19.40 -15.83 0.73
N SER A 102 -18.78 -17.00 0.54
CA SER A 102 -19.48 -18.29 0.59
C SER A 102 -19.77 -18.80 2.01
N HIS A 103 -19.23 -18.14 3.04
CA HIS A 103 -19.44 -18.50 4.44
C HIS A 103 -20.27 -17.43 5.13
N GLN A 104 -21.37 -17.83 5.80
CA GLN A 104 -22.14 -16.88 6.59
C GLN A 104 -21.36 -16.47 7.84
N ALA A 105 -21.40 -15.18 8.16
CA ALA A 105 -20.90 -14.73 9.44
C ALA A 105 -21.71 -15.36 10.59
N PRO A 106 -21.06 -15.71 11.72
CA PRO A 106 -21.76 -16.20 12.89
C PRO A 106 -22.83 -15.20 13.34
N THR A 107 -24.01 -15.69 13.66
CA THR A 107 -25.17 -14.87 14.03
C THR A 107 -24.83 -13.93 15.19
N GLY A 108 -25.09 -12.63 15.02
CA GLY A 108 -24.85 -11.61 16.05
C GLY A 108 -23.42 -11.06 16.11
N LEU A 109 -22.48 -11.55 15.29
CA LEU A 109 -21.14 -10.97 15.18
C LEU A 109 -20.97 -10.18 13.87
N PRO A 110 -20.19 -9.08 13.87
CA PRO A 110 -19.86 -8.38 12.65
C PRO A 110 -19.07 -9.31 11.71
N PRO A 111 -19.30 -9.24 10.39
CA PRO A 111 -18.63 -10.06 9.36
C PRO A 111 -17.14 -9.71 9.16
N LEU A 112 -16.33 -9.69 10.23
CA LEU A 112 -14.96 -9.18 10.23
C LEU A 112 -14.06 -9.86 9.20
N HIS A 113 -14.22 -11.18 9.00
CA HIS A 113 -13.45 -11.94 8.02
C HIS A 113 -13.70 -11.47 6.58
N HIS A 114 -14.96 -11.15 6.23
CA HIS A 114 -15.27 -10.57 4.93
C HIS A 114 -14.64 -9.19 4.76
N TRP A 115 -14.71 -8.36 5.80
CA TRP A 115 -14.21 -7.00 5.75
C TRP A 115 -12.69 -6.97 5.68
N TRP A 116 -12.01 -7.82 6.43
CA TRP A 116 -10.56 -7.94 6.37
C TRP A 116 -10.07 -8.49 5.05
N ALA A 117 -10.70 -9.51 4.48
CA ALA A 117 -10.31 -10.02 3.16
C ALA A 117 -10.46 -8.94 2.07
N LYS A 118 -11.59 -8.23 2.09
CA LYS A 118 -11.87 -7.11 1.18
C LYS A 118 -10.87 -5.96 1.34
N VAL A 119 -10.61 -5.54 2.58
CA VAL A 119 -9.66 -4.46 2.90
C VAL A 119 -8.23 -4.89 2.58
N PHE A 120 -7.87 -6.15 2.80
CA PHE A 120 -6.56 -6.69 2.45
C PHE A 120 -6.29 -6.67 0.95
N MET A 121 -7.27 -7.11 0.15
CA MET A 121 -7.23 -6.97 -1.30
C MET A 121 -7.09 -5.51 -1.72
N PHE A 122 -7.95 -4.63 -1.19
CA PHE A 122 -7.98 -3.21 -1.55
C PHE A 122 -6.69 -2.47 -1.17
N PHE A 123 -6.16 -2.71 0.03
CA PHE A 123 -4.91 -2.10 0.48
C PHE A 123 -3.74 -2.49 -0.42
N ASN A 124 -3.62 -3.77 -0.78
CA ASN A 124 -2.53 -4.22 -1.67
C ASN A 124 -2.69 -3.67 -3.09
N LEU A 125 -3.92 -3.52 -3.58
CA LEU A 125 -4.20 -2.83 -4.83
C LEU A 125 -3.83 -1.33 -4.77
N CYS A 126 -4.11 -0.67 -3.65
CA CYS A 126 -3.65 0.70 -3.43
C CYS A 126 -2.12 0.77 -3.48
N MET A 127 -1.43 -0.15 -2.80
CA MET A 127 0.04 -0.22 -2.83
C MET A 127 0.58 -0.44 -4.24
N LEU A 128 -0.06 -1.29 -5.07
CA LEU A 128 0.28 -1.42 -6.49
C LEU A 128 0.16 -0.11 -7.26
N GLY A 129 -0.95 0.61 -7.08
CA GLY A 129 -1.14 1.91 -7.71
C GLY A 129 -0.09 2.92 -7.27
N ILE A 130 0.22 2.96 -5.98
CA ILE A 130 1.26 3.84 -5.41
C ILE A 130 2.64 3.52 -5.99
N HIS A 131 2.96 2.25 -6.28
CA HIS A 131 4.22 1.88 -6.93
C HIS A 131 4.42 2.51 -8.32
N LEU A 132 3.35 2.97 -8.98
CA LEU A 132 3.38 3.70 -10.25
C LEU A 132 3.72 5.18 -10.07
N LEU A 133 3.70 5.70 -8.84
CA LEU A 133 4.11 7.07 -8.58
C LEU A 133 5.62 7.23 -8.75
N PRO A 134 6.06 8.41 -9.23
CA PRO A 134 7.47 8.75 -9.28
C PRO A 134 7.91 9.10 -7.86
N LEU A 135 8.16 8.08 -7.04
CA LEU A 135 8.65 8.21 -5.67
C LEU A 135 9.83 7.25 -5.46
N PRO A 136 10.83 7.63 -4.64
CA PRO A 136 11.99 6.80 -4.38
C PRO A 136 11.55 5.48 -3.74
N ASN A 137 12.31 4.41 -3.99
CA ASN A 137 12.01 3.07 -3.49
C ASN A 137 10.69 2.46 -4.03
N LEU A 138 9.94 3.17 -4.88
CA LEU A 138 8.81 2.64 -5.64
C LEU A 138 9.23 2.31 -7.07
N LEU A 139 8.42 1.53 -7.78
CA LEU A 139 8.82 0.95 -9.06
C LEU A 139 9.13 2.03 -10.10
N PHE A 140 8.21 2.96 -10.30
CA PHE A 140 8.39 4.01 -11.30
C PHE A 140 9.50 4.99 -10.93
N GLY A 141 9.64 5.35 -9.65
CA GLY A 141 10.75 6.21 -9.20
C GLY A 141 12.12 5.55 -9.34
N GLU A 142 12.28 4.28 -8.98
CA GLU A 142 13.54 3.55 -9.20
C GLU A 142 13.87 3.40 -10.69
N TRP A 143 12.85 3.25 -11.54
CA TRP A 143 13.03 3.26 -12.99
C TRP A 143 13.55 4.61 -13.48
N LEU A 144 12.97 5.74 -13.04
CA LEU A 144 13.43 7.09 -13.36
C LEU A 144 14.88 7.32 -12.86
N ILE A 145 15.19 6.89 -11.64
CA ILE A 145 16.55 7.01 -11.07
C ILE A 145 17.54 6.16 -11.87
N THR A 146 17.15 4.98 -12.36
CA THR A 146 18.03 4.16 -13.21
C THR A 146 18.36 4.86 -14.53
N GLN A 147 17.46 5.70 -15.06
CA GLN A 147 17.72 6.53 -16.25
C GLN A 147 18.57 7.78 -15.96
N ARG A 148 19.01 8.01 -14.72
CA ARG A 148 19.77 9.21 -14.28
C ARG A 148 21.01 9.51 -15.10
N HIS A 149 21.69 8.50 -15.65
CA HIS A 149 22.88 8.71 -16.48
C HIS A 149 22.61 9.52 -17.75
N LYS A 150 21.35 9.68 -18.15
CA LYS A 150 20.96 10.46 -19.35
C LYS A 150 20.52 11.89 -19.04
N HIS A 151 20.15 12.23 -17.80
CA HIS A 151 19.57 13.55 -17.49
C HIS A 151 19.97 14.08 -16.10
N HIS A 152 20.67 15.22 -16.08
CA HIS A 152 21.10 15.94 -14.87
C HIS A 152 19.95 16.31 -13.93
N LEU A 153 18.76 16.64 -14.45
CA LEU A 153 17.58 16.97 -13.64
C LEU A 153 17.11 15.79 -12.76
N LEU A 154 17.32 14.54 -13.21
CA LEU A 154 16.97 13.34 -12.45
C LEU A 154 17.91 13.10 -11.25
N HIS A 155 19.12 13.68 -11.28
CA HIS A 155 20.08 13.61 -10.18
C HIS A 155 19.61 14.43 -8.97
N VAL A 156 19.20 15.68 -9.19
CA VAL A 156 18.70 16.59 -8.15
C VAL A 156 17.40 16.05 -7.55
N TYR A 157 16.54 15.51 -8.42
CA TYR A 157 15.29 14.86 -8.03
C TYR A 157 15.54 13.67 -7.07
N ALA A 158 16.49 12.77 -7.41
CA ALA A 158 16.81 11.61 -6.58
C ALA A 158 17.37 11.97 -5.19
N GLU A 159 18.20 13.01 -5.09
CA GLU A 159 18.76 13.47 -3.80
C GLU A 159 17.72 14.16 -2.91
N GLN A 160 16.79 14.92 -3.49
CA GLN A 160 15.75 15.59 -2.72
C GLN A 160 14.69 14.61 -2.19
N LEU A 161 14.41 13.54 -2.92
CA LEU A 161 13.41 12.54 -2.58
C LEU A 161 13.83 11.59 -1.44
N THR A 162 15.12 11.38 -1.21
CA THR A 162 15.60 10.56 -0.08
C THR A 162 15.61 11.33 1.24
N SER A 163 15.28 12.63 1.23
CA SER A 163 15.26 13.48 2.42
C SER A 163 13.97 13.34 3.24
N GLN A 164 14.04 13.73 4.52
CA GLN A 164 12.88 13.93 5.40
C GLN A 164 11.76 14.77 4.76
N ARG A 165 12.08 15.68 3.84
CA ARG A 165 11.10 16.52 3.15
C ARG A 165 10.18 15.68 2.25
N CYS A 166 10.69 14.63 1.63
CA CYS A 166 9.88 13.74 0.81
C CYS A 166 8.82 13.02 1.64
N LEU A 167 9.15 12.61 2.87
CA LEU A 167 8.18 12.00 3.77
C LEU A 167 7.02 12.97 4.06
N TRP A 168 7.33 14.22 4.42
CA TRP A 168 6.31 15.24 4.64
C TRP A 168 5.46 15.50 3.40
N LEU A 169 6.08 15.61 2.22
CA LEU A 169 5.36 15.81 0.96
C LEU A 169 4.41 14.64 0.67
N VAL A 170 4.86 13.40 0.85
CA VAL A 170 4.01 12.22 0.65
C VAL A 170 2.88 12.16 1.69
N THR A 171 3.16 12.54 2.94
CA THR A 171 2.11 12.65 3.96
C THR A 171 1.09 13.74 3.60
N LEU A 172 1.51 14.89 3.07
CA LEU A 172 0.60 15.93 2.56
C LEU A 172 -0.21 15.44 1.36
N LEU A 173 0.40 14.65 0.46
CA LEU A 173 -0.32 14.01 -0.64
C LEU A 173 -1.39 13.04 -0.11
N ALA A 174 -1.09 12.27 0.94
CA ALA A 174 -2.05 11.40 1.64
C ALA A 174 -3.19 12.15 2.34
N VAL A 175 -3.00 13.42 2.69
CA VAL A 175 -4.09 14.28 3.19
C VAL A 175 -4.98 14.78 2.03
N SER A 176 -4.39 14.96 0.85
CA SER A 176 -5.04 15.59 -0.30
C SER A 176 -5.89 14.61 -1.14
N PRO A 177 -6.87 15.10 -1.92
CA PRO A 177 -7.59 14.28 -2.90
C PRO A 177 -6.78 13.95 -4.16
N VAL A 178 -5.57 14.47 -4.30
CA VAL A 178 -4.80 14.37 -5.54
C VAL A 178 -4.55 12.91 -5.92
N ILE A 179 -4.17 12.07 -4.97
CA ILE A 179 -3.89 10.65 -5.24
C ILE A 179 -5.17 9.90 -5.61
N ASP A 180 -6.28 10.20 -4.94
CA ASP A 180 -7.60 9.62 -5.24
C ASP A 180 -8.07 9.97 -6.67
N VAL A 181 -7.79 11.18 -7.15
CA VAL A 181 -8.15 11.61 -8.52
C VAL A 181 -7.14 11.10 -9.55
N MET A 182 -5.85 11.11 -9.25
CA MET A 182 -4.82 10.75 -10.23
C MET A 182 -4.75 9.24 -10.48
N ILE A 183 -4.77 8.44 -9.42
CA ILE A 183 -4.60 6.98 -9.48
C ILE A 183 -5.88 6.27 -9.06
N GLY A 184 -6.64 6.85 -8.13
CA GLY A 184 -7.86 6.23 -7.61
C GLY A 184 -8.90 6.04 -8.68
N THR A 185 -9.38 7.14 -9.25
CA THR A 185 -10.44 7.10 -10.27
C THR A 185 -9.99 6.48 -11.58
N THR A 186 -8.70 6.53 -11.91
CA THR A 186 -8.17 6.05 -13.19
C THR A 186 -7.83 4.55 -13.17
N ILE A 187 -7.35 4.04 -12.03
CA ILE A 187 -6.80 2.68 -11.94
C ILE A 187 -7.41 1.92 -10.77
N ILE A 188 -7.26 2.41 -9.53
CA ILE A 188 -7.56 1.60 -8.33
C ILE A 188 -9.06 1.31 -8.20
N PHE A 189 -9.93 2.31 -8.27
CA PHE A 189 -11.37 2.12 -8.07
C PHE A 189 -12.02 1.27 -9.18
N PRO A 190 -11.74 1.51 -10.48
CA PRO A 190 -12.28 0.65 -11.54
C PRO A 190 -11.81 -0.81 -11.43
N VAL A 191 -10.53 -1.05 -11.14
CA VAL A 191 -10.01 -2.42 -10.97
C VAL A 191 -10.60 -3.06 -9.74
N TYR A 192 -10.69 -2.33 -8.63
CA TYR A 192 -11.29 -2.84 -7.40
C TYR A 192 -12.77 -3.22 -7.59
N GLU A 193 -13.54 -2.39 -8.28
CA GLU A 193 -14.93 -2.68 -8.63
C GLU A 193 -15.02 -3.99 -9.41
N GLN A 194 -14.22 -4.14 -10.47
CA GLN A 194 -14.18 -5.38 -11.25
C GLN A 194 -13.84 -6.60 -10.39
N LEU A 195 -12.81 -6.50 -9.53
CA LEU A 195 -12.41 -7.58 -8.64
C LEU A 195 -13.51 -7.93 -7.63
N ALA A 196 -14.18 -6.93 -7.06
CA ALA A 196 -15.29 -7.15 -6.13
C ALA A 196 -16.51 -7.78 -6.83
N SER A 197 -16.82 -7.35 -8.06
CA SER A 197 -17.87 -7.95 -8.88
C SER A 197 -17.54 -9.39 -9.27
N ILE A 198 -16.29 -9.69 -9.62
CA ILE A 198 -15.84 -11.07 -9.85
C ILE A 198 -16.08 -11.89 -8.58
N ALA A 199 -15.62 -11.42 -7.42
CA ALA A 199 -15.79 -12.16 -6.17
C ALA A 199 -17.24 -12.45 -5.81
N ALA A 200 -18.17 -11.54 -6.13
CA ALA A 200 -19.60 -11.69 -5.82
C ALA A 200 -20.35 -12.63 -6.79
N ASN A 201 -19.78 -12.91 -7.97
CA ASN A 201 -20.39 -13.76 -8.99
C ASN A 201 -19.86 -15.21 -8.99
N PHE A 202 -18.95 -15.54 -8.07
CA PHE A 202 -18.42 -16.89 -7.84
C PHE A 202 -19.06 -17.49 -6.58
#